data_AF-A0A352Q2I8-F1
#
_entry.id   AF-A0A352Q2I8-F1
#
_cell.length_a   1.000
_cell.length_b   1.000
_cell.length_c   1.000
_cell.angle_alpha   90.00
_cell.angle_beta   90.00
_cell.angle_gamma   90.00
#
_symmetry.space_group_name_H-M   'P 1'
#
loop_
_entity.id
_entity.type
_entity.pdbx_description
1 polymer ?
#
loop_
_entity_poly.entity_id
_entity_poly.type
_entity_poly.pdbx_seq_one_letter_code
_entity_poly.pdbx_strand_id
1 'polypeptide(L)'
;MAWNGVEKAPYNLFRYGVDDQRLWGDQEFLSELYGDDYEKLPGIYSYKYHCQNGPPSDCSVAVFHGKPDPHEVKKEWVTSAWRSTPTHS
;
A
#
# COMPACT_ATOMS: atom_id res chain seq x y z
N MET A 1 4.79 -0.98 -0.07
CA MET A 1 5.75 -1.99 -0.58
C MET A 1 4.92 -3.07 -1.24
N ALA A 2 5.32 -3.58 -2.41
CA ALA A 2 4.63 -4.71 -3.03
C ALA A 2 5.65 -5.78 -3.38
N TRP A 3 5.36 -7.02 -3.01
CA TRP A 3 6.21 -8.18 -3.22
C TRP A 3 5.98 -8.75 -4.62
N ASN A 4 7.05 -8.97 -5.39
CA ASN A 4 6.96 -9.46 -6.77
C ASN A 4 6.91 -11.00 -6.88
N GLY A 5 6.96 -11.73 -5.75
CA GLY A 5 6.87 -13.20 -5.69
C GLY A 5 8.11 -13.95 -6.20
N VAL A 6 9.10 -13.27 -6.79
CA VAL A 6 10.36 -13.87 -7.24
C VAL A 6 11.29 -14.12 -6.05
N GLU A 7 11.07 -13.37 -4.97
CA GLU A 7 11.95 -13.30 -3.82
C GLU A 7 11.51 -14.22 -2.68
N LYS A 8 12.35 -15.22 -2.38
CA LYS A 8 12.06 -16.24 -1.35
C LYS A 8 12.53 -15.85 0.07
N ALA A 9 13.37 -14.83 0.21
CA ALA A 9 13.94 -14.46 1.50
C ALA A 9 12.87 -14.09 2.54
N PRO A 10 11.85 -13.26 2.23
CA PRO A 10 10.77 -12.94 3.17
C PRO A 10 10.02 -14.19 3.58
N TYR A 11 9.64 -15.02 2.59
CA TYR A 11 8.91 -16.27 2.82
C TYR A 11 9.67 -17.25 3.73
N ASN A 12 10.99 -17.37 3.56
CA ASN A 12 11.81 -18.29 4.35
C ASN A 12 12.11 -17.78 5.77
N LEU A 13 12.18 -16.46 5.95
CA LEU A 13 12.55 -15.84 7.22
C LEU A 13 11.34 -15.47 8.08
N PHE A 14 10.17 -15.33 7.47
CA PHE A 14 8.94 -15.03 8.18
C PHE A 14 8.56 -16.20 9.08
N ARG A 15 8.38 -15.93 10.37
CA ARG A 15 8.04 -16.94 11.37
C ARG A 15 6.53 -17.03 11.53
N TYR A 16 5.90 -17.80 10.65
CA TYR A 16 4.47 -18.07 10.73
C TYR A 16 4.08 -18.70 12.07
N GLY A 17 3.06 -18.15 12.73
CA GLY A 17 2.51 -18.69 13.98
C GLY A 17 3.26 -18.32 15.26
N VAL A 18 4.26 -17.43 15.19
CA VAL A 18 4.84 -16.80 16.37
C VAL A 18 4.23 -15.41 16.52
N ASP A 19 3.72 -15.10 17.70
CA ASP A 19 3.29 -13.74 18.03
C ASP A 19 4.56 -12.92 18.28
N ASP A 20 5.01 -12.22 17.24
CA ASP A 20 6.12 -11.29 17.38
C ASP A 20 5.64 -10.00 18.06
N GLN A 21 6.54 -9.29 18.72
CA GLN A 21 6.20 -8.03 19.39
C GLN A 21 6.18 -6.84 18.40
N ARG A 22 6.10 -7.10 17.08
CA ARG A 22 6.13 -6.04 16.07
C ARG A 22 4.83 -5.25 16.13
N LEU A 23 4.96 -3.94 16.12
CA LEU A 23 3.81 -3.04 16.16
C LEU A 23 3.26 -2.77 14.75
N TRP A 24 4.10 -2.92 13.72
CA TRP A 24 3.71 -2.65 12.32
C TRP A 24 3.77 -3.89 11.43
N GLY A 25 3.77 -5.09 12.04
CA GLY A 25 3.58 -6.36 11.35
C GLY A 25 4.56 -6.60 10.20
N ASP A 26 4.02 -6.85 9.02
CA ASP A 26 4.78 -7.15 7.80
C ASP A 26 5.62 -5.96 7.33
N GLN A 27 5.15 -4.72 7.51
CA GLN A 27 5.92 -3.52 7.16
C GLN A 27 7.20 -3.42 8.00
N GLU A 28 7.12 -3.70 9.31
CA GLU A 28 8.29 -3.70 10.20
C GLU A 28 9.23 -4.85 9.83
N PHE A 29 8.70 -6.06 9.63
CA PHE A 29 9.50 -7.22 9.21
C PHE A 29 10.27 -6.97 7.90
N LEU A 30 9.61 -6.43 6.87
CA LEU A 30 10.25 -6.12 5.59
C LEU A 30 11.28 -5.00 5.75
N SER A 31 11.02 -4.01 6.60
CA SER A 31 11.97 -2.93 6.89
C SER A 31 13.22 -3.45 7.62
N GLU A 32 13.07 -4.40 8.55
CA GLU A 32 14.19 -5.07 9.21
C GLU A 32 15.02 -5.91 8.23
N LEU A 33 14.36 -6.56 7.28
CA LEU A 33 15.00 -7.45 6.31
C LEU A 33 15.77 -6.69 5.22
N TYR A 34 15.20 -5.61 4.69
CA TYR A 34 15.74 -4.88 3.54
C TYR A 34 16.33 -3.51 3.89
N GLY A 35 15.96 -2.93 5.02
CA GLY A 35 16.27 -1.53 5.31
C GLY A 35 15.74 -0.61 4.20
N ASP A 36 16.64 0.15 3.59
CA ASP A 36 16.34 1.05 2.47
C ASP A 36 16.51 0.40 1.08
N ASP A 37 16.82 -0.91 1.02
CA ASP A 37 16.98 -1.66 -0.24
C ASP A 37 15.62 -2.05 -0.83
N TYR A 38 14.87 -1.05 -1.30
CA TYR A 38 13.61 -1.25 -2.00
C TYR A 38 13.42 -0.24 -3.12
N GLU A 39 12.79 -0.70 -4.21
CA GLU A 39 12.36 0.18 -5.29
C GLU A 39 10.90 0.63 -5.09
N LYS A 40 10.67 1.92 -5.23
CA LYS A 40 9.30 2.45 -5.27
C LYS A 40 8.66 2.13 -6.61
N LEU A 41 7.54 1.42 -6.56
CA LEU A 41 6.72 1.22 -7.75
C LEU A 41 6.12 2.55 -8.23
N PRO A 42 6.25 2.88 -9.53
CA PRO A 42 5.68 4.11 -10.08
C PRO A 42 4.16 4.09 -10.04
N GLY A 43 3.54 5.26 -9.90
CA GLY A 43 2.08 5.41 -9.94
C GLY A 43 1.33 4.92 -8.70
N ILE A 44 2.01 4.44 -7.65
CA ILE A 44 1.40 4.01 -6.38
C ILE A 44 1.70 5.04 -5.30
N TYR A 45 0.66 5.66 -4.75
CA TYR A 45 0.78 6.77 -3.81
C TYR A 45 -0.03 6.55 -2.54
N SER A 46 0.52 6.94 -1.40
CA SER A 46 -0.24 6.99 -0.14
C SER A 46 -1.28 8.12 -0.16
N TYR A 47 -2.53 7.80 0.19
CA TYR A 47 -3.60 8.79 0.34
C TYR A 47 -3.24 9.88 1.37
N LYS A 48 -2.72 9.50 2.53
CA LYS A 48 -2.38 10.42 3.62
C LYS A 48 -1.27 11.39 3.26
N TYR A 49 -0.23 10.90 2.61
CA TYR A 49 0.96 11.70 2.34
C TYR A 49 0.89 12.47 1.02
N HIS A 50 0.27 11.90 -0.01
CA HIS A 50 0.36 12.44 -1.37
C HIS A 50 -0.97 12.92 -1.95
N CYS A 51 -2.10 12.33 -1.54
CA CYS A 51 -3.38 12.56 -2.22
C CYS A 51 -4.35 13.50 -1.47
N GLN A 52 -3.90 14.25 -0.46
CA GLN A 52 -4.79 15.08 0.35
C GLN A 52 -5.47 16.19 -0.47
N ASN A 53 -4.80 16.72 -1.49
CA ASN A 53 -5.35 17.75 -2.38
C ASN A 53 -5.78 17.18 -3.75
N GLY A 54 -6.04 15.87 -3.81
CA GLY A 54 -6.20 15.14 -5.06
C GLY A 54 -4.97 14.27 -5.36
N PRO A 55 -5.13 13.22 -6.17
CA PRO A 55 -4.02 12.35 -6.53
C PRO A 55 -3.03 13.07 -7.47
N PRO A 56 -1.72 12.76 -7.40
CA PRO A 56 -0.75 13.15 -8.43
C PRO A 56 -1.20 12.76 -9.84
N SER A 57 -0.72 13.47 -10.88
CA SER A 57 -1.17 13.24 -12.26
C SER A 57 -0.80 11.87 -12.82
N ASP A 58 0.24 11.23 -12.29
CA ASP A 58 0.68 9.87 -12.63
C ASP A 58 0.13 8.80 -11.67
N CYS A 59 -0.73 9.18 -10.73
CA CYS A 59 -1.27 8.26 -9.74
C CYS A 59 -2.27 7.29 -10.37
N SER A 60 -1.87 6.02 -10.43
CA SER A 60 -2.71 4.90 -10.86
C SER A 60 -3.39 4.20 -9.68
N VAL A 61 -2.74 4.17 -8.52
CA VAL A 61 -3.26 3.53 -7.30
C VAL A 61 -3.05 4.45 -6.09
N ALA A 62 -4.14 4.80 -5.41
CA ALA A 62 -4.11 5.49 -4.12
C ALA A 62 -4.30 4.48 -2.98
N VAL A 63 -3.27 4.30 -2.15
CA VAL A 63 -3.28 3.34 -1.05
C VAL A 63 -3.69 4.02 0.26
N PHE A 64 -4.69 3.46 0.92
CA PHE A 64 -5.18 3.90 2.22
C PHE A 64 -4.57 3.01 3.31
N HIS A 65 -3.73 3.60 4.16
CA HIS A 65 -3.12 2.91 5.30
C HIS A 65 -3.72 3.43 6.62
N GLY A 66 -4.30 2.53 7.41
CA GLY A 66 -5.06 2.87 8.61
C GLY A 66 -6.26 3.76 8.29
N LYS A 67 -6.67 4.60 9.25
CA LYS A 67 -7.83 5.50 9.11
C LYS A 67 -7.49 6.83 8.42
N PRO A 68 -8.37 7.44 7.59
CA PRO A 68 -9.70 6.95 7.26
C PRO A 68 -9.65 5.80 6.25
N ASP A 69 -10.62 4.90 6.35
CA ASP A 69 -10.92 3.93 5.31
C ASP A 69 -11.50 4.67 4.10
N PRO A 70 -11.34 4.16 2.87
CA PRO A 70 -11.72 4.94 1.70
C PRO A 70 -13.24 5.24 1.61
N HIS A 71 -14.11 4.42 2.21
CA HIS A 71 -15.56 4.70 2.31
C HIS A 71 -15.91 5.82 3.32
N GLU A 72 -15.02 6.14 4.26
CA GLU A 72 -15.18 7.23 5.22
C GLU A 72 -14.85 8.60 4.56
N VAL A 73 -14.18 8.59 3.41
CA VAL A 73 -13.74 9.80 2.71
C VAL A 73 -14.78 10.30 1.72
N LYS A 74 -15.23 11.54 1.93
CA LYS A 74 -16.25 12.20 1.09
C LYS A 74 -15.69 13.06 -0.04
N LYS A 75 -14.40 12.96 -0.33
CA LYS A 75 -13.78 13.69 -1.45
C LYS A 75 -14.33 13.13 -2.76
N GLU A 76 -14.76 14.02 -3.66
CA GLU A 76 -15.41 13.64 -4.91
C GLU A 76 -14.60 12.61 -5.69
N TRP A 77 -13.30 12.86 -5.90
CA TRP A 77 -12.42 11.96 -6.66
C TRP A 77 -12.32 10.55 -6.05
N VAL A 78 -12.40 10.42 -4.72
CA VAL A 78 -12.41 9.12 -4.04
C VAL A 78 -13.73 8.41 -4.30
N THR A 79 -14.85 9.12 -4.08
CA THR A 79 -16.19 8.55 -4.28
C THR A 79 -16.48 8.20 -5.74
N SER A 80 -15.92 8.96 -6.70
CA SER A 80 -16.04 8.68 -8.13
C SER A 80 -15.25 7.44 -8.52
N ALA A 81 -14.03 7.26 -7.98
CA ALA A 81 -13.21 6.07 -8.24
C ALA A 81 -13.87 4.76 -7.77
N TRP A 82 -14.75 4.83 -6.74
CA TRP A 82 -15.51 3.67 -6.25
C TRP A 82 -16.67 3.26 -7.15
N ARG A 83 -17.22 4.21 -7.93
CA ARG A 83 -18.40 3.99 -8.76
C ARG A 83 -18.07 3.46 -10.15
N SER A 84 -16.79 3.42 -10.49
CA SER A 84 -16.29 2.89 -11.76
C SER A 84 -16.45 1.36 -11.79
N THR A 85 -17.46 0.85 -12.49
CA THR A 85 -17.40 -0.53 -12.99
C THR A 85 -16.23 -0.65 -13.96
N PRO A 86 -15.45 -1.74 -13.96
CA PRO A 86 -14.43 -1.95 -14.97
C PRO A 86 -15.12 -1.99 -16.34
N THR A 87 -14.91 -0.96 -17.15
CA THR A 87 -15.20 -1.02 -18.57
C THR A 87 -14.09 -1.85 -19.20
N HIS A 88 -14.37 -3.13 -19.48
CA HIS A 88 -13.57 -3.90 -20.42
C HIS A 88 -13.75 -3.26 -21.81
N SER A 89 -12.75 -2.51 -22.24
CA SER A 89 -12.54 -2.10 -23.64
C SER A 89 -11.56 -3.05 -24.30
#